data_AF-A0A9P6DZA4-F1
#
_entry.id   AF-A0A9P6DZA4-F1
#
_cell.length_a   1.000
_cell.length_b   1.000
_cell.length_c   1.000
_cell.angle_alpha   90.00
_cell.angle_beta   90.00
_cell.angle_gamma   90.00
#
_symmetry.space_group_name_H-M   'P 1'
#
loop_
_entity.id
_entity.type
_entity.pdbx_description
1 polymer ?
#
loop_
_entity_poly.entity_id
_entity_poly.type
_entity_poly.pdbx_seq_one_letter_code
_entity_poly.pdbx_strand_id
1 'polypeptide(L)'
;MGSVASYDPLKKGIPGKSKPKWPQAVHIYSVMYFKAEVKPLVAAHWVKDEGRLTASGKLFTHVVLSTLLTKELWEVLLCQVKDEVEKECQICGQVALAKYKSECEGAASVNPQYFQIAIEHIYSYLQEVATVMTSQTGFSISILARGPLPITNSEIVTSHVHKGQILGTHPLNFGSYAHDMFDGVIMPKFNGFLHQAFLRSLMSLKSNSLKAAPDVAYFSEFTSSESNTPTAVPPVDIETSDSCEPELSDHGSEDKDAVFYMGHHSTTQPGLNVVSNGTIRAIAWGNAVILTRSAWICSARKIG
;
A
#
# COMPACT_ATOMS: atom_id res chain seq x y z
N MET A 1 24.93 -23.80 -11.70
CA MET A 1 24.43 -23.26 -10.42
C MET A 1 24.32 -21.74 -10.57
N GLY A 2 23.11 -21.22 -10.73
CA GLY A 2 22.89 -19.79 -10.92
C GLY A 2 23.03 -19.05 -9.59
N SER A 3 23.88 -18.02 -9.56
CA SER A 3 23.99 -17.09 -8.43
C SER A 3 22.62 -16.46 -8.18
N VAL A 4 21.93 -16.87 -7.12
CA VAL A 4 20.68 -16.24 -6.69
C VAL A 4 21.06 -14.82 -6.28
N ALA A 5 20.64 -13.83 -7.07
CA ALA A 5 20.84 -12.43 -6.73
C ALA A 5 20.28 -12.21 -5.32
N SER A 6 21.17 -11.96 -4.36
CA SER A 6 20.80 -11.64 -2.99
C SER A 6 19.87 -10.44 -3.06
N TYR A 7 18.60 -10.67 -2.74
CA TYR A 7 17.63 -9.61 -2.56
C TYR A 7 18.05 -8.86 -1.31
N ASP A 8 18.68 -7.71 -1.52
CA ASP A 8 19.03 -6.79 -0.44
C ASP A 8 17.77 -5.94 -0.16
N PRO A 9 17.00 -6.26 0.89
CA PRO A 9 15.76 -5.55 1.21
C PRO A 9 16.01 -4.06 1.48
N LEU A 10 17.24 -3.67 1.79
CA LEU A 10 17.63 -2.27 2.05
C LEU A 10 17.75 -1.42 0.77
N LYS A 11 17.77 -2.03 -0.43
CA LYS A 11 17.77 -1.26 -1.68
C LYS A 11 16.43 -0.58 -1.97
N LYS A 12 15.33 -1.09 -1.43
CA LYS A 12 14.04 -0.40 -1.46
C LYS A 12 13.96 0.46 -0.21
N GLY A 13 14.40 1.72 -0.33
CA GLY A 13 14.28 2.71 0.73
C GLY A 13 12.86 2.79 1.29
N ILE A 14 12.72 3.38 2.48
CA ILE A 14 11.43 3.53 3.16
C ILE A 14 10.38 4.02 2.15
N PRO A 15 9.22 3.35 2.01
CA PRO A 15 8.19 3.79 1.07
C PRO A 15 7.81 5.25 1.38
N GLY A 16 7.95 6.11 0.37
CA GLY A 16 7.70 7.55 0.47
C GLY A 16 8.92 8.43 0.82
N LYS A 17 10.06 7.87 1.25
CA LYS A 17 11.28 8.65 1.51
C LYS A 17 12.40 8.26 0.52
N SER A 18 12.64 9.15 -0.44
CA SER A 18 13.79 9.02 -1.34
C SER A 18 15.11 9.27 -0.60
N LYS A 19 16.19 8.62 -1.06
CA LYS A 19 17.55 8.88 -0.57
C LYS A 19 17.86 10.39 -0.71
N PRO A 20 18.40 11.05 0.32
CA PRO A 20 18.71 12.47 0.24
C PRO A 20 19.69 12.73 -0.92
N LYS A 21 19.41 13.78 -1.69
CA LYS A 21 20.32 14.25 -2.74
C LYS A 21 21.51 14.94 -2.07
N TRP A 22 22.69 14.81 -2.68
CA TRP A 22 23.86 15.55 -2.22
C TRP A 22 23.60 17.06 -2.37
N PRO A 23 23.86 17.88 -1.34
CA PRO A 23 23.65 19.32 -1.45
C PRO A 23 24.59 19.91 -2.50
N GLN A 24 24.13 20.91 -3.25
CA GLN A 24 24.98 21.61 -4.21
C GLN A 24 25.83 22.66 -3.48
N ALA A 25 27.10 22.82 -3.88
CA ALA A 25 28.02 23.78 -3.25
C ALA A 25 27.46 25.21 -3.25
N VAL A 26 26.86 25.66 -4.35
CA VAL A 26 26.20 26.98 -4.47
C VAL A 26 25.10 27.17 -3.41
N HIS A 27 24.35 26.11 -3.10
CA HIS A 27 23.31 26.16 -2.07
C HIS A 27 23.91 26.29 -0.67
N ILE A 28 24.97 25.53 -0.37
CA ILE A 28 25.68 25.62 0.91
C ILE A 28 26.32 27.00 1.08
N TYR A 29 26.97 27.52 0.04
CA TYR A 29 27.50 28.89 0.01
C TYR A 29 26.41 29.91 0.30
N SER A 30 25.25 29.79 -0.38
CA SER A 30 24.11 30.65 -0.12
C SER A 30 23.74 30.63 1.35
N VAL A 31 23.66 29.46 1.99
CA VAL A 31 23.26 29.34 3.40
C VAL A 31 24.29 29.97 4.33
N MET A 32 25.58 29.69 4.11
CA MET A 32 26.67 30.18 4.96
C MET A 32 26.84 31.70 4.89
N TYR A 33 26.79 32.27 3.68
CA TYR A 33 27.12 33.68 3.44
C TYR A 33 25.89 34.54 3.09
N PHE A 34 24.66 34.01 3.23
CA PHE A 34 23.44 34.74 2.85
C PHE A 34 23.37 36.11 3.51
N LYS A 35 23.53 36.14 4.83
CA LYS A 35 23.30 37.35 5.63
C LYS A 35 24.37 38.41 5.38
N ALA A 36 25.61 37.99 5.17
CA ALA A 36 26.76 38.87 5.05
C ALA A 36 26.92 39.43 3.63
N GLU A 37 26.79 38.58 2.60
CA GLU A 37 27.17 38.93 1.23
C GLU A 37 25.97 38.99 0.28
N VAL A 38 25.13 37.95 0.27
CA VAL A 38 24.05 37.82 -0.72
C VAL A 38 22.91 38.79 -0.44
N LYS A 39 22.45 38.89 0.82
CA LYS A 39 21.30 39.73 1.22
C LYS A 39 21.46 41.21 0.86
N PRO A 40 22.59 41.90 1.15
CA PRO A 40 22.74 43.30 0.77
C PRO A 40 22.76 43.50 -0.75
N LEU A 41 23.36 42.58 -1.50
CA LEU A 41 23.36 42.64 -2.97
C LEU A 41 21.96 42.43 -3.55
N VAL A 42 21.20 41.47 -3.02
CA VAL A 42 19.81 41.25 -3.44
C VAL A 42 18.98 42.49 -3.14
N ALA A 43 19.13 43.11 -1.97
CA ALA A 43 18.41 44.35 -1.64
C ALA A 43 18.79 45.51 -2.59
N ALA A 44 20.08 45.66 -2.93
CA ALA A 44 20.55 46.69 -3.84
C ALA A 44 20.07 46.49 -5.29
N HIS A 45 20.01 45.24 -5.76
CA HIS A 45 19.50 44.89 -7.09
C HIS A 45 17.97 44.90 -7.16
N TRP A 46 17.29 44.56 -6.08
CA TRP A 46 15.82 44.52 -6.04
C TRP A 46 15.21 45.88 -6.35
N VAL A 47 15.78 46.96 -5.80
CA VAL A 47 15.34 48.34 -6.08
C VAL A 47 15.44 48.70 -7.58
N LYS A 48 16.36 48.07 -8.31
CA LYS A 48 16.57 48.34 -9.75
C LYS A 48 15.69 47.48 -10.66
N ASP A 49 15.41 46.25 -10.24
CA ASP A 49 14.74 45.23 -11.06
C ASP A 49 13.27 45.00 -10.63
N GLU A 50 12.72 45.80 -9.72
CA GLU A 50 11.33 45.70 -9.28
C GLU A 50 10.36 45.85 -10.46
N GLY A 51 9.45 44.88 -10.62
CA GLY A 51 8.49 44.83 -11.74
C GLY A 51 9.02 44.22 -13.04
N ARG A 52 10.29 43.79 -13.09
CA ARG A 52 10.84 43.10 -14.27
C ARG A 52 10.21 41.71 -14.44
N LEU A 53 9.98 41.31 -15.69
CA LEU A 53 9.59 39.95 -16.03
C LEU A 53 10.82 39.11 -16.40
N THR A 54 10.83 37.85 -16.00
CA THR A 54 11.79 36.84 -16.48
C THR A 54 11.64 36.62 -17.99
N ALA A 55 12.62 35.97 -18.63
CA ALA A 55 12.50 35.54 -20.04
C ALA A 55 11.28 34.64 -20.30
N SER A 56 10.75 34.00 -19.25
CA SER A 56 9.52 33.18 -19.31
C SER A 56 8.22 33.97 -19.16
N GLY A 57 8.29 35.31 -19.05
CA GLY A 57 7.14 36.19 -18.81
C GLY A 57 6.60 36.15 -17.38
N LYS A 58 7.22 35.38 -16.48
CA LYS A 58 6.86 35.34 -15.05
C LYS A 58 7.49 36.51 -14.30
N LEU A 59 6.78 37.05 -13.31
CA LEU A 59 7.29 38.06 -12.39
C LEU A 59 8.61 37.59 -11.75
N PHE A 60 9.61 38.46 -11.80
CA PHE A 60 10.88 38.22 -11.17
C PHE A 60 10.70 38.29 -9.65
N THR A 61 10.98 37.17 -8.96
CA THR A 61 10.80 37.07 -7.50
C THR A 61 12.14 37.22 -6.78
N HIS A 62 12.08 37.59 -5.51
CA HIS A 62 13.28 37.74 -4.66
C HIS A 62 14.12 36.45 -4.60
N VAL A 63 13.47 35.28 -4.68
CA VAL A 63 14.11 33.95 -4.70
C VAL A 63 14.88 33.70 -6.01
N VAL A 64 14.31 34.13 -7.14
CA VAL A 64 15.00 34.00 -8.43
C VAL A 64 16.20 34.93 -8.47
N LEU A 65 16.05 36.19 -8.01
CA LEU A 65 17.16 37.13 -7.94
C LEU A 65 18.28 36.62 -7.02
N SER A 66 17.94 36.14 -5.83
CA SER A 66 18.95 35.60 -4.90
C SER A 66 19.70 34.42 -5.50
N THR A 67 18.99 33.51 -6.18
CA THR A 67 19.62 32.34 -6.82
C THR A 67 20.58 32.76 -7.95
N LEU A 68 20.23 33.78 -8.73
CA LEU A 68 21.08 34.30 -9.80
C LEU A 68 22.34 34.98 -9.24
N LEU A 69 22.16 35.92 -8.30
CA LEU A 69 23.29 36.63 -7.69
C LEU A 69 24.22 35.69 -6.91
N THR A 70 23.68 34.68 -6.23
CA THR A 70 24.49 33.65 -5.56
C THR A 70 25.37 32.90 -6.56
N LYS A 71 24.84 32.56 -7.75
CA LYS A 71 25.64 31.87 -8.78
C LYS A 71 26.74 32.78 -9.33
N GLU A 72 26.44 34.05 -9.58
CA GLU A 72 27.45 35.01 -10.06
C GLU A 72 28.57 35.21 -9.03
N LEU A 73 28.22 35.37 -7.75
CA LEU A 73 29.19 35.44 -6.67
C LEU A 73 30.04 34.17 -6.55
N TRP A 74 29.40 33.00 -6.69
CA TRP A 74 30.09 31.71 -6.64
C TRP A 74 31.16 31.59 -7.72
N GLU A 75 30.93 32.07 -8.94
CA GLU A 75 31.94 32.00 -10.00
C GLU A 75 33.18 32.85 -9.68
N VAL A 76 32.97 34.04 -9.11
CA VAL A 76 34.03 35.02 -8.80
C VAL A 76 34.77 34.73 -7.48
N LEU A 77 34.24 33.84 -6.65
CA LEU A 77 34.81 33.51 -5.33
C LEU A 77 36.25 32.97 -5.40
N LEU A 78 37.05 33.32 -4.39
CA LEU A 78 38.40 32.78 -4.21
C LEU A 78 38.36 31.25 -4.00
N CYS A 79 39.38 30.55 -4.53
CA CYS A 79 39.49 29.10 -4.40
C CYS A 79 39.43 28.61 -2.93
N GLN A 80 40.02 29.36 -1.99
CA GLN A 80 40.02 28.99 -0.57
C GLN A 80 38.61 28.89 0.03
N VAL A 81 37.72 29.82 -0.33
CA VAL A 81 36.33 29.81 0.16
C VAL A 81 35.53 28.71 -0.53
N LYS A 82 35.81 28.43 -1.81
CA LYS A 82 35.22 27.28 -2.51
C LYS A 82 35.58 25.95 -1.83
N ASP A 83 36.85 25.77 -1.45
CA ASP A 83 37.31 24.59 -0.72
C ASP A 83 36.64 24.44 0.65
N GLU A 84 36.41 25.54 1.36
CA GLU A 84 35.68 25.55 2.63
C GLU A 84 34.22 25.11 2.44
N VAL A 85 33.53 25.69 1.46
CA VAL A 85 32.13 25.32 1.14
C VAL A 85 32.02 23.88 0.67
N GLU A 86 33.00 23.36 -0.09
CA GLU A 86 33.02 21.96 -0.50
C GLU A 86 33.18 21.00 0.69
N LYS A 87 34.02 21.34 1.67
CA LYS A 87 34.13 20.57 2.92
C LYS A 87 32.80 20.55 3.67
N GLU A 88 32.15 21.71 3.79
CA GLU A 88 30.84 21.79 4.45
C GLU A 88 29.75 21.03 3.69
N CYS A 89 29.79 21.06 2.36
CA CYS A 89 28.93 20.26 1.49
C CYS A 89 29.11 18.75 1.75
N GLN A 90 30.35 18.29 1.94
CA GLN A 90 30.62 16.90 2.29
C GLN A 90 30.08 16.52 3.67
N ILE A 91 30.30 17.37 4.68
CA ILE A 91 29.80 17.16 6.04
C ILE A 91 28.27 17.09 6.03
N CYS A 92 27.62 18.09 5.44
CA CYS A 92 26.16 18.15 5.32
C CYS A 92 25.60 16.93 4.57
N GLY A 93 26.24 16.50 3.48
CA GLY A 93 25.87 15.30 2.73
C GLY A 93 25.98 14.01 3.55
N GLN A 94 27.07 13.87 4.31
CA GLN A 94 27.28 12.73 5.20
C GLN A 94 26.28 12.70 6.36
N VAL A 95 26.00 13.84 6.99
CA VAL A 95 25.01 13.96 8.07
C VAL A 95 23.61 13.60 7.56
N ALA A 96 23.20 14.12 6.40
CA ALA A 96 21.90 13.79 5.80
C ALA A 96 21.79 12.29 5.47
N LEU A 97 22.85 11.69 4.95
CA LEU A 97 22.89 10.27 4.62
C LEU A 97 22.89 9.40 5.87
N ALA A 98 23.62 9.78 6.92
CA ALA A 98 23.62 9.09 8.20
C ALA A 98 22.24 9.12 8.86
N LYS A 99 21.57 10.29 8.86
CA LYS A 99 20.19 10.43 9.33
C LYS A 99 19.24 9.55 8.53
N TYR A 100 19.33 9.56 7.20
CA TYR A 100 18.51 8.70 6.35
C TYR A 100 18.72 7.21 6.65
N LYS A 101 19.98 6.77 6.80
CA LYS A 101 20.30 5.38 7.18
C LYS A 101 19.72 5.03 8.54
N SER A 102 19.90 5.88 9.54
CA SER A 102 19.31 5.72 10.87
C SER A 102 17.78 5.61 10.82
N GLU A 103 17.12 6.38 9.96
CA GLU A 103 15.67 6.28 9.77
C GLU A 103 15.26 4.98 9.05
N CYS A 104 16.11 4.45 8.16
CA CYS A 104 15.85 3.20 7.42
C CYS A 104 16.14 1.95 8.26
N GLU A 105 17.18 2.00 9.08
CA GLU A 105 17.64 0.91 9.96
C GLU A 105 16.94 0.95 11.32
N GLY A 106 16.24 2.05 11.62
CA GLY A 106 15.49 2.22 12.86
C GLY A 106 14.56 1.05 13.11
N ALA A 107 14.56 0.56 14.35
CA ALA A 107 13.64 -0.50 14.77
C ALA A 107 12.20 -0.10 14.43
N ALA A 108 11.41 -1.09 13.99
CA ALA A 108 9.99 -0.89 13.75
C ALA A 108 9.37 -0.13 14.94
N SER A 109 8.67 0.96 14.67
CA SER A 109 8.09 1.80 15.70
C SER A 109 7.26 0.95 16.66
N VAL A 110 7.52 1.05 17.96
CA VAL A 110 6.76 0.33 19.00
C VAL A 110 5.47 1.07 19.34
N ASN A 111 5.25 2.27 18.79
CA ASN A 111 4.06 3.06 19.10
C ASN A 111 2.82 2.45 18.39
N PRO A 112 1.74 2.16 19.15
CA PRO A 112 0.51 1.55 18.64
C PRO A 112 -0.13 2.28 17.46
N GLN A 113 0.01 3.60 17.38
CA GLN A 113 -0.53 4.42 16.29
C GLN A 113 0.09 4.05 14.93
N TYR A 114 1.37 3.70 14.92
CA TYR A 114 2.05 3.28 13.67
C TYR A 114 1.56 1.92 13.19
N PHE A 115 1.20 1.00 14.10
CA PHE A 115 0.61 -0.27 13.71
C PHE A 115 -0.76 -0.06 13.05
N GLN A 116 -1.59 0.82 13.61
CA GLN A 116 -2.90 1.14 13.02
C GLN A 116 -2.76 1.72 11.61
N ILE A 117 -1.89 2.71 11.42
CA ILE A 117 -1.61 3.31 10.10
C ILE A 117 -1.07 2.24 9.12
N ALA A 118 -0.18 1.36 9.59
CA ALA A 118 0.35 0.28 8.76
C ALA A 118 -0.74 -0.71 8.34
N ILE A 119 -1.67 -1.05 9.25
CA ILE A 119 -2.83 -1.91 8.95
C ILE A 119 -3.77 -1.24 7.94
N GLU A 120 -4.01 0.06 8.05
CA GLU A 120 -4.83 0.80 7.08
C GLU A 120 -4.20 0.83 5.69
N HIS A 121 -2.87 0.97 5.62
CA HIS A 121 -2.13 0.98 4.35
C HIS A 121 -1.86 -0.40 3.77
N ILE A 122 -1.95 -1.47 4.56
CA ILE A 122 -1.61 -2.83 4.11
C ILE A 122 -2.49 -3.25 2.93
N TYR A 123 -3.76 -2.85 2.93
CA TYR A 123 -4.71 -3.23 1.89
C TYR A 123 -4.30 -2.65 0.53
N SER A 124 -4.04 -1.33 0.47
CA SER A 124 -3.59 -0.64 -0.75
C SER A 124 -2.29 -1.23 -1.28
N TYR A 125 -1.33 -1.48 -0.39
CA TYR A 125 -0.07 -2.11 -0.76
C TYR A 125 -0.26 -3.53 -1.33
N LEU A 126 -1.03 -4.38 -0.64
CA LEU A 126 -1.30 -5.74 -1.10
C LEU A 126 -2.08 -5.75 -2.43
N GLN A 127 -2.96 -4.78 -2.65
CA GLN A 127 -3.68 -4.61 -3.91
C GLN A 127 -2.74 -4.26 -5.07
N GLU A 128 -1.75 -3.40 -4.86
CA GLU A 128 -0.72 -3.10 -5.87
C GLU A 128 0.13 -4.33 -6.18
N VAL A 129 0.59 -5.03 -5.15
CA VAL A 129 1.37 -6.26 -5.30
C VAL A 129 0.57 -7.32 -6.07
N ALA A 130 -0.70 -7.54 -5.70
CA ALA A 130 -1.58 -8.45 -6.40
C ALA A 130 -1.80 -8.00 -7.86
N THR A 131 -1.94 -6.70 -8.12
CA THR A 131 -2.10 -6.15 -9.47
C THR A 131 -0.88 -6.42 -10.35
N VAL A 132 0.34 -6.19 -9.84
CA VAL A 132 1.58 -6.47 -10.57
C VAL A 132 1.74 -7.98 -10.83
N MET A 133 1.49 -8.81 -9.83
CA MET A 133 1.61 -10.26 -10.01
C MET A 133 0.57 -10.81 -10.99
N THR A 134 -0.69 -10.37 -10.89
CA THR A 134 -1.76 -10.81 -11.80
C THR A 134 -1.51 -10.33 -13.23
N SER A 135 -1.03 -9.11 -13.44
CA SER A 135 -0.76 -8.59 -14.80
C SER A 135 0.42 -9.31 -15.48
N GLN A 136 1.44 -9.72 -14.72
CA GLN A 136 2.60 -10.41 -15.27
C GLN A 136 2.38 -11.91 -15.49
N THR A 137 1.57 -12.56 -14.63
CA THR A 137 1.41 -14.03 -14.65
C THR A 137 0.08 -14.51 -15.24
N GLY A 138 -0.92 -13.64 -15.31
CA GLY A 138 -2.31 -14.02 -15.61
C GLY A 138 -2.99 -14.84 -14.51
N PHE A 139 -2.35 -15.03 -13.35
CA PHE A 139 -2.93 -15.80 -12.25
C PHE A 139 -3.99 -15.01 -11.50
N SER A 140 -4.94 -15.73 -10.92
CA SER A 140 -5.78 -15.21 -9.84
C SER A 140 -5.06 -15.41 -8.51
N ILE A 141 -4.93 -14.33 -7.76
CA ILE A 141 -4.17 -14.24 -6.52
C ILE A 141 -5.10 -13.77 -5.41
N SER A 142 -5.17 -14.56 -4.34
CA SER A 142 -5.78 -14.20 -3.07
C SER A 142 -4.68 -14.04 -2.02
N ILE A 143 -4.69 -12.90 -1.34
CA ILE A 143 -3.83 -12.62 -0.19
C ILE A 143 -4.73 -12.49 1.03
N LEU A 144 -4.54 -13.36 2.01
CA LEU A 144 -5.20 -13.27 3.31
C LEU A 144 -4.18 -12.85 4.37
N ALA A 145 -4.50 -11.81 5.11
CA ALA A 145 -3.75 -11.35 6.26
C ALA A 145 -4.67 -11.35 7.49
N ARG A 146 -4.22 -11.93 8.60
CA ARG A 146 -5.00 -12.00 9.85
C ARG A 146 -4.12 -11.52 11.00
N GLY A 147 -4.68 -10.69 11.88
CA GLY A 147 -3.95 -10.18 13.04
C GLY A 147 -4.85 -9.42 14.02
N PRO A 148 -4.34 -9.09 15.22
CA PRO A 148 -5.05 -8.25 16.17
C PRO A 148 -5.14 -6.83 15.63
N LEU A 149 -6.32 -6.21 15.75
CA LEU A 149 -6.52 -4.82 15.40
C LEU A 149 -6.52 -3.96 16.69
N PRO A 150 -5.57 -3.02 16.87
CA PRO A 150 -5.43 -2.27 18.10
C PRO A 150 -6.68 -1.46 18.49
N ILE A 151 -7.40 -0.88 17.51
CA ILE A 151 -8.56 -0.03 17.78
C ILE A 151 -9.79 -0.81 18.29
N THR A 152 -9.88 -2.10 17.97
CA THR A 152 -10.98 -2.99 18.40
C THR A 152 -10.55 -3.87 19.57
N ASN A 153 -9.80 -3.29 20.52
CA ASN A 153 -9.34 -3.98 21.72
C ASN A 153 -8.62 -5.31 21.43
N SER A 154 -7.82 -5.35 20.36
CA SER A 154 -7.09 -6.54 19.88
C SER A 154 -7.96 -7.68 19.36
N GLU A 155 -9.20 -7.41 18.94
CA GLU A 155 -9.98 -8.38 18.16
C GLU A 155 -9.21 -8.81 16.90
N ILE A 156 -9.34 -10.10 16.57
CA ILE A 156 -8.64 -10.66 15.42
C ILE A 156 -9.43 -10.36 14.15
N VAL A 157 -8.88 -9.46 13.33
CA VAL A 157 -9.46 -9.08 12.04
C VAL A 157 -8.76 -9.83 10.91
N THR A 158 -9.52 -10.17 9.86
CA THR A 158 -8.99 -10.77 8.64
C THR A 158 -9.20 -9.81 7.47
N SER A 159 -8.11 -9.43 6.81
CA SER A 159 -8.13 -8.70 5.55
C SER A 159 -7.90 -9.66 4.40
N HIS A 160 -8.70 -9.53 3.34
CA HIS A 160 -8.64 -10.38 2.16
C HIS A 160 -8.58 -9.50 0.91
N VAL A 161 -7.49 -9.63 0.16
CA VAL A 161 -7.31 -9.00 -1.16
C VAL A 161 -7.37 -10.09 -2.21
N HIS A 162 -8.31 -9.99 -3.14
CA HIS A 162 -8.40 -10.88 -4.28
C HIS A 162 -8.27 -10.10 -5.57
N LYS A 163 -7.38 -10.56 -6.46
CA LYS A 163 -7.22 -10.02 -7.80
C LYS A 163 -7.10 -11.17 -8.79
N GLY A 164 -7.76 -11.07 -9.92
CA GLY A 164 -7.63 -12.01 -11.03
C GLY A 164 -7.85 -11.31 -12.35
N GLN A 165 -7.42 -11.95 -13.43
CA GLN A 165 -7.72 -11.50 -14.78
C GLN A 165 -9.01 -12.18 -15.24
N ILE A 166 -9.98 -11.37 -15.65
CA ILE A 166 -11.22 -11.89 -16.23
C ILE A 166 -10.89 -12.26 -17.68
N LEU A 167 -11.07 -13.53 -18.04
CA LEU A 167 -10.81 -14.04 -19.39
C LEU A 167 -11.89 -13.65 -20.41
N GLY A 168 -13.02 -13.10 -19.95
CA GLY A 168 -14.15 -12.67 -20.79
C GLY A 168 -14.11 -11.19 -21.18
N THR A 169 -14.74 -10.87 -22.31
CA THR A 169 -15.02 -9.49 -22.76
C THR A 169 -15.89 -8.69 -21.79
N HIS A 170 -16.62 -9.39 -20.91
CA HIS A 170 -17.46 -8.79 -19.89
C HIS A 170 -16.90 -9.09 -18.50
N PRO A 171 -16.88 -8.11 -17.59
CA PRO A 171 -16.56 -8.37 -16.19
C PRO A 171 -17.59 -9.34 -15.62
N LEU A 172 -17.16 -10.58 -15.38
CA LEU A 172 -17.99 -11.57 -14.71
C LEU A 172 -18.13 -11.15 -13.24
N ASN A 173 -19.31 -10.71 -12.85
CA ASN A 173 -19.63 -10.58 -11.43
C ASN A 173 -19.70 -11.98 -10.80
N PHE A 174 -19.49 -12.07 -9.47
CA PHE A 174 -19.51 -13.36 -8.78
C PHE A 174 -20.82 -14.11 -9.02
N GLY A 175 -21.96 -13.42 -9.13
CA GLY A 175 -23.25 -14.04 -9.41
C GLY A 175 -23.28 -14.77 -10.75
N SER A 176 -22.80 -14.15 -11.83
CA SER A 176 -22.77 -14.74 -13.17
C SER A 176 -21.74 -15.87 -13.27
N TYR A 177 -20.53 -15.66 -12.75
CA TYR A 177 -19.49 -16.70 -12.75
C TYR A 177 -19.90 -17.88 -11.87
N ALA A 178 -20.44 -17.59 -10.68
CA ALA A 178 -20.96 -18.61 -9.79
C ALA A 178 -22.09 -19.34 -10.47
N HIS A 179 -23.11 -18.69 -11.04
CA HIS A 179 -24.18 -19.40 -11.73
C HIS A 179 -23.65 -20.37 -12.81
N ASP A 180 -22.80 -19.90 -13.72
CA ASP A 180 -22.32 -20.73 -14.83
C ASP A 180 -21.37 -21.86 -14.39
N MET A 181 -20.43 -21.59 -13.48
CA MET A 181 -19.48 -22.61 -12.99
C MET A 181 -20.05 -23.48 -11.87
N PHE A 182 -20.87 -22.91 -11.00
CA PHE A 182 -21.50 -23.63 -9.91
C PHE A 182 -22.51 -24.60 -10.47
N ASP A 183 -23.43 -24.16 -11.33
CA ASP A 183 -24.45 -25.06 -11.88
C ASP A 183 -23.87 -26.01 -12.94
N GLY A 184 -22.93 -25.54 -13.76
CA GLY A 184 -22.36 -26.34 -14.85
C GLY A 184 -21.23 -27.29 -14.43
N VAL A 185 -20.45 -26.97 -13.40
CA VAL A 185 -19.22 -27.70 -13.06
C VAL A 185 -19.20 -28.22 -11.63
N ILE A 186 -19.61 -27.42 -10.66
CA ILE A 186 -19.52 -27.77 -9.23
C ILE A 186 -20.70 -28.65 -8.82
N MET A 187 -21.93 -28.26 -9.15
CA MET A 187 -23.17 -28.98 -8.79
C MET A 187 -23.24 -30.39 -9.35
N PRO A 188 -22.86 -30.68 -10.61
CA PRO A 188 -22.86 -32.06 -11.08
C PRO A 188 -21.89 -32.95 -10.30
N LYS A 189 -20.72 -32.40 -9.92
CA LYS A 189 -19.72 -33.14 -9.11
C LYS A 189 -20.18 -33.34 -7.68
N PHE A 190 -20.76 -32.31 -7.06
CA PHE A 190 -21.29 -32.39 -5.71
C PHE A 190 -22.50 -33.33 -5.64
N ASN A 191 -23.44 -33.26 -6.59
CA ASN A 191 -24.54 -34.21 -6.71
C ASN A 191 -24.04 -35.64 -6.94
N GLY A 192 -23.03 -35.83 -7.79
CA GLY A 192 -22.38 -37.12 -7.96
C GLY A 192 -21.80 -37.67 -6.65
N PHE A 193 -21.12 -36.81 -5.87
CA PHE A 193 -20.62 -37.16 -4.55
C PHE A 193 -21.75 -37.53 -3.58
N LEU A 194 -22.82 -36.73 -3.51
CA LEU A 194 -23.99 -37.02 -2.67
C LEU A 194 -24.64 -38.36 -3.08
N HIS A 195 -24.82 -38.61 -4.37
CA HIS A 195 -25.32 -39.89 -4.85
C HIS A 195 -24.40 -41.05 -4.43
N GLN A 196 -23.09 -40.90 -4.53
CA GLN A 196 -22.17 -41.97 -4.12
C GLN A 196 -22.16 -42.20 -2.60
N ALA A 197 -22.21 -41.13 -1.80
CA ALA A 197 -22.19 -41.19 -0.35
C ALA A 197 -23.51 -41.74 0.21
N PHE A 198 -24.64 -41.24 -0.28
CA PHE A 198 -25.96 -41.57 0.25
C PHE A 198 -26.64 -42.75 -0.45
N LEU A 199 -26.39 -43.06 -1.74
CA LEU A 199 -26.88 -44.34 -2.29
C LEU A 199 -26.19 -45.53 -1.62
N ARG A 200 -24.92 -45.43 -1.22
CA ARG A 200 -24.26 -46.53 -0.50
C ARG A 200 -24.88 -46.76 0.87
N SER A 201 -25.16 -45.69 1.63
CA SER A 201 -25.81 -45.85 2.94
C SER A 201 -27.27 -46.33 2.80
N LEU A 202 -28.02 -45.81 1.82
CA LEU A 202 -29.40 -46.23 1.57
C LEU A 202 -29.51 -47.66 1.01
N MET A 203 -28.57 -48.10 0.15
CA MET A 203 -28.50 -49.49 -0.32
C MET A 203 -28.11 -50.45 0.81
N SER A 204 -27.20 -50.04 1.69
CA SER A 204 -26.84 -50.80 2.91
C SER A 204 -28.00 -50.92 3.90
N LEU A 205 -28.85 -49.91 4.00
CA LEU A 205 -30.05 -49.96 4.83
C LEU A 205 -31.14 -50.83 4.19
N LYS A 206 -31.31 -50.79 2.85
CA LYS A 206 -32.24 -51.67 2.13
C LYS A 206 -31.83 -53.15 2.20
N SER A 207 -30.53 -53.47 2.20
CA SER A 207 -30.07 -54.87 2.31
C SER A 207 -30.27 -55.45 3.71
N ASN A 208 -30.31 -54.61 4.75
CA ASN A 208 -30.54 -55.04 6.13
C ASN A 208 -32.02 -55.01 6.53
N SER A 209 -32.85 -54.21 5.85
CA SER A 209 -34.29 -54.10 6.14
C SER A 209 -35.16 -55.20 5.52
N LEU A 210 -34.61 -56.11 4.71
CA LEU A 210 -35.35 -57.24 4.12
C LEU A 210 -35.32 -58.52 4.98
N LYS A 211 -34.73 -58.47 6.18
CA LYS A 211 -34.93 -59.50 7.20
C LYS A 211 -35.74 -58.91 8.35
N ALA A 212 -37.05 -59.06 8.22
CA ALA A 212 -38.05 -58.96 9.28
C ALA A 212 -38.03 -57.67 10.13
N ALA A 213 -38.89 -56.72 9.75
CA ALA A 213 -39.54 -55.88 10.76
C ALA A 213 -41.03 -56.27 10.80
N PRO A 214 -41.58 -56.57 11.99
CA PRO A 214 -43.01 -56.77 12.17
C PRO A 214 -43.75 -55.45 11.96
N ASP A 215 -44.99 -55.60 11.53
CA ASP A 215 -46.00 -54.56 11.35
C ASP A 215 -46.10 -53.65 12.58
N VAL A 216 -45.55 -52.43 12.49
CA VAL A 216 -45.75 -51.39 13.50
C VAL A 216 -46.26 -50.15 12.77
N ALA A 217 -47.56 -50.00 12.83
CA ALA A 217 -48.27 -48.79 12.51
C ALA A 217 -47.76 -47.61 13.38
N TYR A 218 -47.93 -46.42 12.83
CA TYR A 218 -48.18 -45.18 13.56
C TYR A 218 -46.95 -44.42 14.11
N PHE A 219 -46.49 -43.44 13.32
CA PHE A 219 -46.29 -42.10 13.87
C PHE A 219 -46.46 -41.05 12.76
N SER A 220 -47.68 -40.52 12.72
CA SER A 220 -48.07 -39.31 12.02
C SER A 220 -47.99 -38.14 13.01
N GLU A 221 -47.64 -36.96 12.50
CA GLU A 221 -47.60 -35.63 13.14
C GLU A 221 -46.27 -35.18 13.73
N PHE A 222 -45.57 -34.37 12.93
CA PHE A 222 -44.81 -33.23 13.45
C PHE A 222 -45.22 -32.00 12.64
N THR A 223 -46.31 -31.35 13.08
CA THR A 223 -46.74 -30.05 12.57
C THR A 223 -45.91 -28.94 13.20
N SER A 224 -45.42 -28.09 12.32
CA SER A 224 -44.65 -26.87 12.55
C SER A 224 -45.38 -25.83 13.38
N SER A 225 -44.68 -25.19 14.32
CA SER A 225 -45.08 -23.89 14.86
C SER A 225 -43.85 -23.04 15.18
N GLU A 226 -43.42 -22.23 14.20
CA GLU A 226 -42.58 -21.06 14.42
C GLU A 226 -43.47 -19.85 14.72
N SER A 227 -43.32 -19.24 15.88
CA SER A 227 -43.74 -17.85 16.12
C SER A 227 -42.64 -17.11 16.88
N ASN A 228 -41.74 -16.47 16.13
CA ASN A 228 -40.76 -15.54 16.68
C ASN A 228 -41.36 -14.13 16.67
N THR A 229 -41.84 -13.68 17.82
CA THR A 229 -42.26 -12.30 18.06
C THR A 229 -41.02 -11.45 18.39
N PRO A 230 -40.79 -10.30 17.75
CA PRO A 230 -39.65 -9.44 18.07
C PRO A 230 -39.94 -8.64 19.35
N THR A 231 -39.10 -8.83 20.37
CA THR A 231 -39.11 -8.05 21.61
C THR A 231 -38.59 -6.63 21.34
N ALA A 232 -39.45 -5.64 21.54
CA ALA A 232 -39.12 -4.23 21.47
C ALA A 232 -38.16 -3.85 22.61
N VAL A 233 -37.04 -3.23 22.25
CA VAL A 233 -36.06 -2.64 23.17
C VAL A 233 -36.58 -1.25 23.58
N PRO A 234 -36.67 -0.92 24.89
CA PRO A 234 -37.07 0.41 25.34
C PRO A 234 -35.96 1.46 25.07
N PRO A 235 -36.33 2.74 24.89
CA PRO A 235 -35.39 3.82 24.63
C PRO A 235 -34.53 4.12 25.86
N VAL A 236 -33.24 4.32 25.62
CA VAL A 236 -32.27 4.77 26.62
C VAL A 236 -32.28 6.30 26.62
N ASP A 237 -32.66 6.89 27.75
CA ASP A 237 -32.56 8.33 27.99
C ASP A 237 -31.08 8.71 28.16
N ILE A 238 -30.60 9.57 27.25
CA ILE A 238 -29.25 10.16 27.31
C ILE A 238 -29.38 11.51 28.02
N GLU A 239 -29.04 11.51 29.31
CA GLU A 239 -28.86 12.74 30.08
C GLU A 239 -27.69 13.54 29.52
N THR A 240 -27.99 14.78 29.11
CA THR A 240 -27.02 15.77 28.65
C THR A 240 -26.55 16.55 29.88
N SER A 241 -25.34 16.28 30.37
CA SER A 241 -24.60 17.11 31.33
C SER A 241 -23.35 17.63 30.62
N ASP A 242 -23.30 18.89 30.23
CA ASP A 242 -23.01 20.09 31.03
C ASP A 242 -21.50 20.31 31.24
N SER A 243 -21.08 21.48 30.74
CA SER A 243 -19.92 22.32 31.05
C SER A 243 -18.58 21.71 31.49
N CYS A 244 -17.54 22.04 30.72
CA CYS A 244 -16.30 22.59 31.29
C CYS A 244 -15.48 23.30 30.19
N GLU A 245 -15.59 24.63 30.15
CA GLU A 245 -14.54 25.49 29.59
C GLU A 245 -13.27 25.36 30.44
N PRO A 246 -12.10 25.49 29.80
CA PRO A 246 -11.04 26.25 30.44
C PRO A 246 -10.55 27.38 29.52
N GLU A 247 -10.58 28.57 30.10
CA GLU A 247 -9.83 29.74 29.68
C GLU A 247 -8.31 29.53 29.69
N LEU A 248 -7.64 30.42 28.94
CA LEU A 248 -6.26 30.89 29.09
C LEU A 248 -5.11 29.95 28.68
N SER A 249 -4.40 30.34 27.62
CA SER A 249 -3.20 31.17 27.81
C SER A 249 -2.58 31.58 26.47
N ASP A 250 -2.38 32.89 26.36
CA ASP A 250 -1.65 33.58 25.32
C ASP A 250 -0.15 33.30 25.48
N HIS A 251 0.43 32.57 24.51
CA HIS A 251 1.87 32.39 24.37
C HIS A 251 2.29 32.86 22.98
N GLY A 252 2.73 34.12 22.92
CA GLY A 252 3.58 34.60 21.85
C GLY A 252 4.89 33.81 21.81
N SER A 253 5.23 33.26 20.64
CA SER A 253 6.58 32.79 20.35
C SER A 253 6.81 32.62 18.85
N GLU A 254 7.71 33.47 18.35
CA GLU A 254 8.70 33.22 17.30
C GLU A 254 8.24 33.01 15.85
N ASP A 255 8.57 34.02 15.04
CA ASP A 255 8.75 33.95 13.59
C ASP A 255 9.53 32.70 13.18
N LYS A 256 8.81 31.75 12.58
CA LYS A 256 9.41 30.65 11.83
C LYS A 256 9.40 31.01 10.36
N ASP A 257 10.54 31.50 9.88
CA ASP A 257 10.86 31.54 8.45
C ASP A 257 10.83 30.10 7.90
N ALA A 258 9.68 29.73 7.33
CA ALA A 258 9.47 28.48 6.65
C ALA A 258 10.31 28.44 5.36
N VAL A 259 11.41 27.69 5.40
CA VAL A 259 12.15 27.29 4.19
C VAL A 259 11.30 26.26 3.43
N PHE A 260 10.60 26.74 2.40
CA PHE A 260 9.80 25.92 1.50
C PHE A 260 10.66 24.94 0.70
N TYR A 261 10.43 23.64 0.89
CA TYR A 261 10.89 22.58 0.01
C TYR A 261 9.78 22.23 -1.00
N MET A 262 10.00 22.46 -2.30
CA MET A 262 9.06 22.06 -3.36
C MET A 262 9.80 21.20 -4.40
N GLY A 263 9.55 19.90 -4.38
CA GLY A 263 10.01 18.94 -5.39
C GLY A 263 8.90 18.62 -6.39
N HIS A 264 9.09 18.98 -7.65
CA HIS A 264 8.22 18.56 -8.75
C HIS A 264 8.72 17.24 -9.36
N HIS A 265 7.82 16.26 -9.52
CA HIS A 265 8.09 15.02 -10.25
C HIS A 265 7.07 14.83 -11.38
N SER A 266 7.58 14.61 -12.59
CA SER A 266 6.86 14.05 -13.74
C SER A 266 7.63 12.80 -14.16
N THR A 267 6.95 11.66 -14.30
CA THR A 267 7.57 10.41 -14.74
C THR A 267 6.68 9.73 -15.76
N THR A 268 7.21 9.54 -16.97
CA THR A 268 6.64 8.71 -18.04
C THR A 268 7.48 7.44 -18.16
N GLN A 269 6.85 6.27 -18.28
CA GLN A 269 7.54 4.98 -18.44
C GLN A 269 7.40 4.42 -19.86
N PRO A 270 8.42 3.73 -20.40
CA PRO A 270 8.26 2.80 -21.52
C PRO A 270 8.37 1.34 -21.07
N GLY A 271 7.61 0.47 -21.76
CA GLY A 271 7.42 -0.94 -21.46
C GLY A 271 8.52 -1.87 -21.99
N LEU A 272 8.52 -3.10 -21.45
CA LEU A 272 9.42 -4.18 -21.84
C LEU A 272 8.69 -5.53 -21.77
N ASN A 273 8.81 -6.31 -22.85
CA ASN A 273 8.28 -7.67 -23.01
C ASN A 273 9.32 -8.69 -22.52
N VAL A 274 8.90 -9.71 -21.75
CA VAL A 274 9.70 -10.92 -21.51
C VAL A 274 8.82 -12.16 -21.43
N VAL A 275 9.25 -13.20 -22.14
CA VAL A 275 8.70 -14.57 -22.22
C VAL A 275 9.23 -15.41 -21.05
N SER A 276 8.40 -16.27 -20.42
CA SER A 276 8.83 -17.15 -19.32
C SER A 276 8.47 -18.64 -19.53
N ASN A 277 9.38 -19.52 -19.10
CA ASN A 277 9.21 -20.97 -18.98
C ASN A 277 9.04 -21.35 -17.49
N GLY A 278 8.05 -22.21 -17.18
CA GLY A 278 7.50 -22.37 -15.83
C GLY A 278 8.06 -23.51 -14.96
N THR A 279 7.96 -23.30 -13.63
CA THR A 279 7.95 -24.34 -12.57
C THR A 279 7.19 -23.78 -11.37
N ILE A 280 6.32 -24.59 -10.75
CA ILE A 280 5.52 -24.20 -9.57
C ILE A 280 6.41 -24.21 -8.31
N ARG A 281 6.38 -23.13 -7.51
CA ARG A 281 7.04 -23.08 -6.19
C ARG A 281 6.09 -22.49 -5.14
N ALA A 282 5.95 -23.16 -4.01
CA ALA A 282 5.44 -22.57 -2.79
C ALA A 282 6.60 -21.87 -2.07
N ILE A 283 6.42 -20.61 -1.68
CA ILE A 283 7.40 -19.87 -0.87
C ILE A 283 6.68 -19.41 0.40
N ALA A 284 7.11 -19.93 1.55
CA ALA A 284 6.59 -19.51 2.85
C ALA A 284 7.46 -18.36 3.40
N TRP A 285 6.83 -17.26 3.81
CA TRP A 285 7.45 -16.16 4.56
C TRP A 285 6.63 -15.95 5.84
N GLY A 286 7.11 -16.47 6.98
CA GLY A 286 6.42 -16.36 8.27
C GLY A 286 5.01 -16.97 8.27
N ASN A 287 4.05 -16.31 8.91
CA ASN A 287 2.64 -16.76 9.05
C ASN A 287 1.78 -16.55 7.78
N ALA A 288 2.36 -16.13 6.66
CA ALA A 288 1.64 -15.93 5.41
C ALA A 288 1.83 -17.12 4.46
N VAL A 289 0.72 -17.70 4.00
CA VAL A 289 0.70 -18.75 2.97
C VAL A 289 0.19 -18.15 1.67
N ILE A 290 1.04 -18.10 0.65
CA ILE A 290 0.65 -17.68 -0.70
C ILE A 290 0.34 -18.93 -1.53
N LEU A 291 -0.92 -19.13 -1.86
CA LEU A 291 -1.37 -20.19 -2.78
C LEU A 291 -1.53 -19.61 -4.18
N THR A 292 -0.77 -20.10 -5.14
CA THR A 292 -0.97 -19.78 -6.56
C THR A 292 -1.53 -21.01 -7.28
N ARG A 293 -2.54 -20.80 -8.14
CA ARG A 293 -3.14 -21.86 -8.95
C ARG A 293 -2.87 -21.55 -10.42
N SER A 294 -2.05 -22.37 -11.08
CA SER A 294 -1.80 -22.27 -12.52
C SER A 294 -2.88 -23.03 -13.28
N ALA A 295 -3.67 -22.34 -14.11
CA ALA A 295 -4.54 -23.00 -15.08
C ALA A 295 -3.76 -23.22 -16.38
N TRP A 296 -3.58 -24.48 -16.79
CA TRP A 296 -2.97 -24.84 -18.07
C TRP A 296 -4.04 -24.79 -19.17
N ILE A 297 -3.85 -23.92 -20.17
CA ILE A 297 -4.61 -23.97 -21.42
C ILE A 297 -3.67 -24.56 -22.48
N CYS A 298 -3.85 -25.85 -22.81
CA CYS A 298 -3.22 -26.45 -23.98
C CYS A 298 -3.85 -25.83 -25.24
N SER A 299 -3.13 -24.92 -25.89
CA SER A 299 -3.47 -24.48 -27.24
C SER A 299 -3.04 -25.57 -28.23
N ALA A 300 -3.99 -26.40 -28.65
CA ALA A 300 -3.78 -27.33 -29.75
C ALA A 300 -3.77 -26.55 -31.07
N ARG A 301 -2.57 -26.22 -31.57
CA ARG A 301 -2.38 -25.64 -32.90
C ARG A 301 -2.52 -26.77 -33.93
N LYS A 302 -3.68 -26.87 -34.58
CA LYS A 302 -3.81 -27.64 -35.82
C LYS A 302 -2.98 -26.93 -36.89
N ILE A 303 -1.89 -27.57 -37.30
CA ILE A 303 -1.19 -27.23 -38.54
C ILE A 303 -2.02 -27.86 -39.67
N GLY A 304 -2.63 -27.01 -40.47
CA GLY A 304 -3.14 -27.31 -41.81
C GLY A 304 -2.54 -26.29 -42.76
#